data_AF-A0AAW3ETU1-F1
#
_entry.id   AF-A0AAW3ETU1-F1
#
_cell.length_a   1.000
_cell.length_b   1.000
_cell.length_c   1.000
_cell.angle_alpha   90.00
_cell.angle_beta   90.00
_cell.angle_gamma   90.00
#
_symmetry.space_group_name_H-M   'P 1'
#
loop_
_entity.id
_entity.type
_entity.pdbx_description
1 polymer ?
#
loop_
_entity_poly.entity_id
_entity_poly.type
_entity_poly.pdbx_seq_one_letter_code
_entity_poly.pdbx_strand_id
1 'polypeptide(L)'
;MTEEPGVVVLHFAIADGYRLYGDRFRVTSDDGQARLGAIQHRAGKVVPDPAAGRPVEVFEHAVTLRVPVNAHDMFGLTVSYQGCAVNRICYPPMQRTFPVIASALFGQSEASR
;
A
#
# COMPACT_ATOMS: atom_id res chain seq x y z
N MET A 1 2.21 -8.08 5.06
CA MET A 1 3.13 -7.62 4.00
C MET A 1 3.94 -8.81 3.55
N THR A 2 4.26 -8.90 2.26
CA THR A 2 5.19 -9.89 1.70
C THR A 2 6.22 -9.17 0.83
N GLU A 3 7.44 -9.71 0.80
CA GLU A 3 8.54 -9.20 -0.03
C GLU A 3 8.71 -10.18 -1.20
N GLU A 4 8.62 -9.66 -2.42
CA GLU A 4 8.88 -10.40 -3.67
C GLU A 4 10.03 -9.70 -4.41
N PRO A 5 10.69 -10.34 -5.38
CA PRO A 5 11.77 -9.71 -6.14
C PRO A 5 11.33 -8.35 -6.74
N GLY A 6 12.01 -7.27 -6.33
CA GLY A 6 11.77 -5.90 -6.77
C GLY A 6 10.46 -5.25 -6.30
N VAL A 7 9.67 -5.89 -5.42
CA VAL A 7 8.35 -5.38 -5.05
C VAL A 7 7.96 -5.77 -3.61
N VAL A 8 7.44 -4.79 -2.87
CA VAL A 8 6.75 -5.04 -1.60
C VAL A 8 5.25 -5.12 -1.86
N VAL A 9 4.62 -6.17 -1.33
CA VAL A 9 3.18 -6.39 -1.46
C VAL A 9 2.47 -6.18 -0.12
N LEU A 10 1.56 -5.22 -0.10
CA LEU A 10 0.75 -4.87 1.06
C LEU A 10 -0.66 -5.45 0.89
N HIS A 11 -1.08 -6.25 1.87
CA HIS A 11 -2.38 -6.91 1.89
C HIS A 11 -3.26 -6.25 2.95
N PHE A 12 -4.39 -5.73 2.52
CA PHE A 12 -5.42 -5.16 3.39
C PHE A 12 -6.62 -6.09 3.39
N ALA A 13 -6.97 -6.63 4.56
CA ALA A 13 -8.29 -7.18 4.81
C ALA A 13 -9.18 -6.06 5.34
N ILE A 14 -10.35 -5.87 4.74
CA ILE A 14 -11.28 -4.79 5.05
C ILE A 14 -12.56 -5.43 5.56
N ALA A 15 -12.95 -5.12 6.78
CA ALA A 15 -14.14 -5.70 7.40
C ALA A 15 -15.43 -5.29 6.64
N ASP A 16 -16.47 -6.13 6.77
CA ASP A 16 -17.78 -5.85 6.18
C ASP A 16 -18.34 -4.52 6.69
N GLY A 17 -18.91 -3.73 5.78
CA GLY A 17 -19.40 -2.39 6.10
C GLY A 17 -18.30 -1.32 6.21
N TYR A 18 -17.06 -1.64 5.82
CA TYR A 18 -15.95 -0.70 5.73
C TYR A 18 -15.40 -0.60 4.30
N ARG A 19 -14.77 0.54 4.00
CA ARG A 19 -14.03 0.75 2.75
C ARG A 19 -12.76 1.55 2.96
N LEU A 20 -11.78 1.35 2.09
CA LEU A 20 -10.58 2.18 1.97
C LEU A 20 -10.62 3.02 0.70
N TYR A 21 -10.09 4.24 0.76
CA TYR A 21 -10.01 5.13 -0.41
C TYR A 21 -8.73 4.91 -1.21
N GLY A 22 -8.86 4.69 -2.52
CA GLY A 22 -7.72 4.45 -3.41
C GLY A 22 -6.77 5.64 -3.52
N ASP A 23 -7.33 6.86 -3.52
CA ASP A 23 -6.55 8.10 -3.56
C ASP A 23 -5.93 8.51 -2.21
N ARG A 24 -6.11 7.70 -1.16
CA ARG A 24 -5.55 7.94 0.18
C ARG A 24 -4.46 6.95 0.57
N PHE A 25 -4.04 6.07 -0.34
CA PHE A 25 -2.83 5.30 -0.13
C PHE A 25 -1.59 6.15 -0.40
N ARG A 26 -0.67 6.16 0.55
CA ARG A 26 0.66 6.74 0.38
C ARG A 26 1.69 5.80 0.99
N VAL A 27 2.82 5.65 0.31
CA VAL A 27 3.94 4.85 0.80
C VAL A 27 5.21 5.69 0.75
N THR A 28 5.99 5.63 1.83
CA THR A 28 7.27 6.33 1.96
C THR A 28 8.32 5.37 2.51
N SER A 29 9.56 5.58 2.11
CA SER A 29 10.71 4.93 2.74
C SER A 29 11.32 5.91 3.76
N ASP A 30 11.53 5.43 4.97
CA ASP A 30 12.29 6.17 5.98
C ASP A 30 13.73 6.32 5.50
N ASP A 31 14.35 7.46 5.83
CA ASP A 31 15.75 7.78 5.53
C ASP A 31 16.18 7.79 4.05
N GLY A 32 15.23 7.74 3.11
CA GLY A 32 15.50 7.85 1.67
C GLY A 32 16.35 6.72 1.08
N GLN A 33 16.54 5.61 1.82
CA GLN A 33 17.39 4.49 1.44
C GLN A 33 16.79 3.59 0.35
N ALA A 34 15.52 3.83 -0.01
CA ALA A 34 14.83 3.13 -1.07
C ALA A 34 14.19 4.10 -2.06
N ARG A 35 14.28 3.78 -3.36
CA ARG A 35 13.47 4.41 -4.40
C ARG A 35 12.21 3.59 -4.59
N LEU A 36 11.06 4.22 -4.35
CA LEU A 36 9.74 3.60 -4.50
C LEU A 36 9.13 3.98 -5.85
N GLY A 37 8.54 2.99 -6.53
CA GLY A 37 7.72 3.20 -7.71
C GLY A 37 6.28 3.61 -7.35
N ALA A 38 5.48 3.88 -8.37
CA ALA A 38 4.05 4.13 -8.18
C ALA A 38 3.35 2.91 -7.58
N ILE A 39 2.41 3.15 -6.67
CA ILE A 39 1.56 2.10 -6.10
C ILE A 39 0.72 1.51 -7.23
N GLN A 40 0.74 0.18 -7.35
CA GLN A 40 -0.06 -0.56 -8.31
C GLN A 40 -1.11 -1.38 -7.55
N HIS A 41 -2.33 -1.40 -8.05
CA HIS A 41 -3.41 -2.23 -7.52
C HIS A 41 -4.39 -2.56 -8.64
N ARG A 42 -5.27 -3.55 -8.40
CA ARG A 42 -6.41 -3.78 -9.29
C ARG A 42 -7.39 -2.62 -9.13
N ALA A 43 -8.18 -2.36 -10.18
CA ALA A 43 -9.23 -1.37 -10.11
C ALA A 43 -10.21 -1.68 -8.97
N GLY A 44 -10.49 -0.67 -8.16
CA GLY A 44 -11.53 -0.65 -7.15
C GLY A 44 -12.87 -0.22 -7.72
N LYS A 45 -13.84 -0.02 -6.82
CA LYS A 45 -15.17 0.48 -7.17
C LYS A 45 -15.15 2.00 -7.18
N VAL A 46 -15.64 2.61 -8.25
CA VAL A 46 -15.83 4.08 -8.27
C VAL A 46 -17.21 4.40 -7.69
N VAL A 47 -17.24 5.23 -6.65
CA VAL A 47 -18.47 5.67 -5.99
C VAL A 47 -18.57 7.19 -5.94
N PRO A 48 -19.78 7.79 -6.03
CA PRO A 48 -19.96 9.21 -5.77
C PRO A 48 -19.57 9.53 -4.32
N ASP A 49 -18.76 10.57 -4.12
CA ASP A 49 -18.40 11.09 -2.80
C ASP A 49 -18.68 12.60 -2.74
N PRO A 50 -19.76 13.03 -2.05
CA PRO A 50 -20.09 14.44 -1.91
C PRO A 50 -19.03 15.25 -1.17
N ALA A 51 -18.30 14.64 -0.23
CA ALA A 51 -17.27 15.34 0.53
C ALA A 51 -16.03 15.62 -0.33
N ALA A 52 -15.73 14.72 -1.28
CA ALA A 52 -14.67 14.93 -2.27
C ALA A 52 -15.09 15.82 -3.45
N GLY A 53 -16.39 16.04 -3.66
CA GLY A 53 -16.92 16.78 -4.82
C GLY A 53 -16.72 16.08 -6.17
N ARG A 54 -16.31 14.80 -6.16
CA ARG A 54 -16.06 13.98 -7.35
C ARG A 54 -16.23 12.50 -7.03
N PRO A 55 -16.38 11.62 -8.04
CA PRO A 55 -16.27 10.19 -7.81
C PRO A 55 -14.88 9.81 -7.27
N VAL A 56 -14.85 8.84 -6.38
CA VAL A 56 -13.63 8.31 -5.75
C VAL A 56 -13.59 6.80 -5.89
N GLU A 57 -12.39 6.27 -6.09
CA GLU A 57 -12.17 4.83 -6.06
C GLU A 57 -12.10 4.33 -4.62
N VAL A 58 -12.81 3.24 -4.33
CA VAL A 58 -12.87 2.61 -3.02
C VAL A 58 -12.67 1.10 -3.13
N PHE A 59 -12.14 0.52 -2.06
CA PHE A 59 -11.95 -0.91 -1.90
C PHE A 59 -12.77 -1.43 -0.73
N GLU A 60 -13.43 -2.56 -0.92
CA GLU A 60 -14.24 -3.28 0.07
C GLU A 60 -13.73 -4.73 0.14
N HIS A 61 -13.87 -5.39 1.30
CA HIS A 61 -13.37 -6.75 1.62
C HIS A 61 -11.84 -6.92 1.58
N ALA A 62 -11.17 -6.54 0.50
CA ALA A 62 -9.72 -6.61 0.39
C ALA A 62 -9.14 -5.67 -0.67
N VAL A 63 -7.87 -5.29 -0.49
CA VAL A 63 -7.04 -4.73 -1.56
C VAL A 63 -5.60 -5.18 -1.40
N THR A 64 -4.94 -5.41 -2.54
CA THR A 64 -3.52 -5.72 -2.62
C THR A 64 -2.82 -4.58 -3.34
N LEU A 65 -1.88 -3.95 -2.66
CA LEU A 65 -1.00 -2.93 -3.23
C LEU A 65 0.35 -3.57 -3.54
N ARG A 66 0.85 -3.35 -4.75
CA ARG A 66 2.20 -3.72 -5.19
C ARG A 66 3.01 -2.43 -5.33
N VAL A 67 4.09 -2.33 -4.57
CA VAL A 67 4.97 -1.16 -4.53
C VAL A 67 6.32 -1.59 -5.08
N PRO A 68 6.70 -1.19 -6.31
CA PRO A 68 8.03 -1.45 -6.82
C PRO A 68 9.08 -0.79 -5.91
N VAL A 69 10.13 -1.51 -5.55
CA VAL A 69 11.18 -1.03 -4.63
C VAL A 69 12.55 -1.30 -5.23
N ASN A 70 13.42 -0.28 -5.16
CA ASN A 70 14.85 -0.41 -5.40
C ASN A 70 15.59 0.13 -4.16
N ALA A 71 16.25 -0.75 -3.41
CA ALA A 71 16.96 -0.44 -2.17
C ALA A 71 18.15 -1.38 -2.02
N HIS A 72 19.28 -0.90 -1.48
CA HIS A 72 20.48 -1.72 -1.24
C HIS A 72 20.55 -2.21 0.21
N ASP A 73 20.11 -1.37 1.14
CA ASP A 73 20.11 -1.63 2.59
C ASP A 73 18.69 -1.81 3.12
N MET A 74 18.58 -2.39 4.31
CA MET A 74 17.31 -2.50 5.04
C MET A 74 16.76 -1.10 5.35
N PHE A 75 15.45 -0.91 5.19
CA PHE A 75 14.82 0.39 5.41
C PHE A 75 13.42 0.25 6.05
N GLY A 76 12.90 1.35 6.60
CA GLY A 76 11.51 1.42 7.09
C GLY A 76 10.54 1.79 5.97
N LEU A 77 9.51 0.96 5.73
CA LEU A 77 8.44 1.26 4.80
C LEU A 77 7.20 1.73 5.57
N THR A 78 6.89 3.02 5.48
CA THR A 78 5.70 3.60 6.10
C THR A 78 4.56 3.67 5.08
N VAL A 79 3.44 3.01 5.38
CA VAL A 79 2.19 3.10 4.62
C VAL A 79 1.15 3.93 5.38
N SER A 80 0.57 4.91 4.70
CA SER A 80 -0.57 5.70 5.14
C SER A 80 -1.80 5.33 4.31
N TYR A 81 -2.95 5.20 4.97
CA TYR A 81 -4.23 4.89 4.35
C TYR A 81 -5.39 5.49 5.14
N GLN A 82 -6.55 5.63 4.50
CA GLN A 82 -7.76 6.14 5.13
C GLN A 82 -8.98 5.32 4.71
N GLY A 83 -9.89 5.10 5.65
CA GLY A 83 -11.14 4.40 5.40
C GLY A 83 -12.31 4.98 6.18
N CYS A 84 -13.50 4.49 5.84
CA CYS A 84 -14.75 4.84 6.52
C CYS A 84 -15.59 3.59 6.82
N ALA A 85 -16.37 3.69 7.89
CA ALA A 85 -17.56 2.87 8.06
C ALA A 85 -18.66 3.42 7.14
N VAL A 86 -19.18 2.59 6.24
CA VAL A 86 -20.15 3.00 5.22
C VAL A 86 -21.39 3.62 5.87
N ASN A 87 -21.79 4.80 5.39
CA ASN A 87 -22.92 5.58 5.91
C ASN A 87 -22.79 5.99 7.39
N ARG A 88 -21.57 6.00 7.95
CA ARG A 88 -21.31 6.45 9.33
C ARG A 88 -20.18 7.47 9.38
N ILE A 89 -18.99 7.05 9.79
CA ILE A 89 -17.86 7.93 10.07
C ILE A 89 -16.66 7.56 9.19
N CYS A 90 -15.87 8.58 8.86
CA CYS A 90 -14.56 8.41 8.26
C CYS A 90 -13.49 8.55 9.32
N TYR A 91 -12.58 7.58 9.37
CA TYR A 91 -11.49 7.58 10.32
C TYR A 91 -10.39 8.56 9.86
N PRO A 92 -9.61 9.14 10.79
CA PRO A 92 -8.40 9.86 10.44
C PRO A 92 -7.42 8.98 9.64
N PRO A 93 -6.47 9.57 8.90
CA PRO A 93 -5.40 8.80 8.27
C PRO A 93 -4.65 7.91 9.27
N MET A 94 -4.47 6.64 8.92
CA MET A 94 -3.77 5.65 9.72
C MET A 94 -2.41 5.35 9.09
N GLN A 95 -1.40 5.13 9.93
CA GLN A 95 -0.05 4.79 9.49
C GLN A 95 0.42 3.46 10.10
N ARG A 96 1.20 2.71 9.30
CA ARG A 96 1.92 1.50 9.73
C ARG A 96 3.30 1.50 9.10
N THR A 97 4.31 1.20 9.90
CA THR A 97 5.70 1.09 9.43
C THR A 97 6.15 -0.36 9.53
N PHE A 98 6.78 -0.86 8.47
CA PHE A 98 7.30 -2.21 8.39
C PHE A 98 8.80 -2.16 8.08
N PRO A 99 9.65 -2.98 8.73
CA PRO A 99 11.01 -3.17 8.26
C PRO A 99 10.99 -3.95 6.94
N VAL A 100 11.77 -3.50 5.96
CA VAL A 100 11.94 -4.19 4.68
C VAL A 100 13.38 -4.62 4.50
N ILE A 101 13.60 -5.91 4.28
CA ILE A 101 14.95 -6.48 4.14
C ILE A 101 15.33 -6.49 2.66
N ALA A 102 16.28 -5.64 2.26
CA ALA A 102 16.65 -5.46 0.86
C ALA A 102 17.08 -6.77 0.15
N SER A 103 17.75 -7.69 0.85
CA SER A 103 18.17 -8.98 0.28
C SER A 103 17.00 -9.87 -0.17
N ALA A 104 15.80 -9.70 0.38
CA ALA A 104 14.61 -10.40 -0.08
C ALA A 104 14.04 -9.82 -1.40
N LEU A 105 14.37 -8.56 -1.72
CA LEU A 105 13.95 -7.88 -2.94
C LEU A 105 14.87 -8.20 -4.13
N PHE A 106 16.10 -8.63 -3.88
CA PHE A 106 17.00 -9.17 -4.89
C PHE A 106 16.78 -10.67 -4.94
N GLY A 107 15.76 -11.13 -5.68
CA GLY A 107 15.48 -12.55 -5.82
C GLY A 107 16.77 -13.35 -6.02
N GLN A 108 16.96 -14.41 -5.22
CA GLN A 108 18.16 -15.25 -5.16
C GLN A 108 18.84 -15.35 -6.54
N SER A 109 19.83 -14.50 -6.79
CA SER A 109 20.68 -14.65 -7.96
C SER A 109 21.49 -15.88 -7.65
N GLU A 110 21.14 -17.00 -8.28
CA GLU A 110 21.95 -18.22 -8.26
C GLU A 110 23.39 -17.81 -8.55
N ALA A 111 24.21 -17.90 -7.51
CA ALA A 111 25.65 -17.99 -7.63
C ALA A 111 25.94 -19.34 -8.30
N SER A 112 25.69 -19.43 -9.60
CA SER A 112 26.14 -20.54 -10.42
C SER A 112 27.57 -20.23 -10.81
N ARG A 113 28.48 -20.83 -10.04
CA ARG A 113 29.92 -20.90 -10.31
C ARG A 113 30.20 -22.13 -11.17
#